data_AF-A0A0C2Y299-F1
#
_entry.id   AF-A0A0C2Y299-F1
#
_cell.length_a   1.000
_cell.length_b   1.000
_cell.length_c   1.000
_cell.angle_alpha   90.00
_cell.angle_beta   90.00
_cell.angle_gamma   90.00
#
_symmetry.space_group_name_H-M   'P 1'
#
loop_
_entity.id
_entity.type
_entity.pdbx_description
1 polymer ?
#
loop_
_entity_poly.entity_id
_entity_poly.type
_entity_poly.pdbx_seq_one_letter_code
_entity_poly.pdbx_strand_id
1 'polypeptide(L)' 'MSGSPDDLFNYSSGGWLVNNGLRLKERRREFDVDELCKLAAQSVGRSPQDINTFVKLAEGGFNRTFLITMHDGV' A
#
# COMPACT_ATOMS: atom_id res chain seq x y z
N MET A 1 1.77 -7.50 11.92
CA MET A 1 3.08 -6.83 11.85
C MET A 1 2.82 -5.44 11.28
N SER A 2 2.85 -4.40 12.10
CA SER A 2 2.74 -3.02 11.61
C SER A 2 4.10 -2.64 11.04
N GLY A 3 4.21 -2.67 9.71
CA GLY A 3 5.34 -2.09 9.01
C GLY A 3 5.45 -0.59 9.31
N SER A 4 6.63 -0.03 9.09
CA SER A 4 6.79 1.43 9.11
C SER A 4 5.92 2.05 8.00
N PRO A 5 5.47 3.32 8.12
CA PRO A 5 4.72 3.99 7.05
C PRO A 5 5.44 3.93 5.69
N ASP A 6 6.77 3.93 5.73
CA ASP A 6 7.66 3.79 4.58
C ASP A 6 7.48 2.47 3.81
N ASP A 7 6.98 1.42 4.46
CA ASP A 7 6.77 0.11 3.83
C ASP A 7 5.66 0.14 2.77
N LEU A 8 4.76 1.13 2.82
CA LEU A 8 3.76 1.37 1.76
C LEU A 8 4.42 1.77 0.44
N PHE A 9 5.54 2.48 0.52
CA PHE A 9 6.24 3.06 -0.63
C PHE A 9 7.42 2.18 -1.08
N ASN A 10 8.06 1.49 -0.14
CA ASN A 10 9.24 0.67 -0.39
C ASN A 10 8.88 -0.71 -0.95
N TYR A 11 9.81 -1.27 -1.71
CA TYR A 11 9.80 -2.69 -2.08
C TYR A 11 10.39 -3.49 -0.91
N SER A 12 9.70 -4.55 -0.47
CA SER A 12 10.01 -5.36 0.70
C SER A 12 10.03 -6.87 0.45
N SER A 13 9.57 -7.36 -0.71
CA SER A 13 9.41 -8.80 -0.98
C SER A 13 10.68 -9.50 -1.48
N GLY A 14 11.81 -8.80 -1.55
CA GLY A 14 13.07 -9.42 -1.97
C GLY A 14 14.26 -8.46 -1.95
N GLY A 15 15.41 -8.98 -2.36
CA GLY A 15 16.65 -8.22 -2.52
C GLY A 15 17.35 -8.54 -3.84
N TRP A 16 18.18 -7.62 -4.31
CA TRP A 16 18.99 -7.81 -5.51
C TRP A 16 20.42 -8.20 -5.15
N LEU A 17 20.99 -9.16 -5.90
CA LEU A 17 22.39 -9.57 -5.76
C LEU A 17 23.37 -8.43 -6.07
N VAL A 18 22.99 -7.52 -6.95
CA VAL A 18 23.82 -6.37 -7.37
C VAL A 18 22.97 -5.11 -7.33
N ASN A 19 23.57 -3.98 -6.94
CA ASN A 19 22.93 -2.65 -6.93
C ASN A 19 21.65 -2.56 -6.08
N ASN A 20 21.54 -3.32 -4.99
CA ASN A 20 20.33 -3.40 -4.16
C ASN A 20 19.77 -2.02 -3.78
N GLY A 21 20.62 -1.11 -3.27
CA GLY A 21 20.19 0.25 -2.91
C GLY A 21 19.64 1.06 -4.09
N LEU A 22 20.27 0.95 -5.26
CA LEU A 22 19.78 1.60 -6.48
C LEU A 22 18.43 0.99 -6.93
N ARG A 23 18.31 -0.34 -6.92
CA ARG A 23 17.07 -1.03 -7.34
C ARG A 23 15.90 -0.75 -6.40
N LEU A 24 16.15 -0.65 -5.10
CA LEU A 24 15.17 -0.21 -4.10
C LEU A 24 14.74 1.24 -4.37
N LYS A 25 15.69 2.16 -4.60
CA LYS A 25 15.39 3.57 -4.88
C LYS A 25 14.55 3.76 -6.15
N GLU A 26 14.88 3.05 -7.24
CA GLU A 26 14.11 3.09 -8.49
C GLU A 26 12.66 2.60 -8.35
N ARG A 27 12.44 1.66 -7.42
CA ARG A 27 11.12 1.07 -7.15
C ARG A 27 10.33 1.80 -6.09
N ARG A 28 10.94 2.62 -5.24
CA ARG A 28 10.21 3.44 -4.27
C ARG A 28 9.24 4.36 -5.00
N ARG A 29 7.96 4.30 -4.62
CA ARG A 29 6.90 5.14 -5.18
C ARG A 29 6.07 5.70 -4.05
N GLU A 30 6.20 6.99 -3.84
CA GLU A 30 5.33 7.74 -2.95
C GLU A 30 4.01 8.06 -3.66
N PHE A 31 2.94 8.09 -2.89
CA PHE A 31 1.61 8.47 -3.33
C PHE A 31 0.83 8.97 -2.11
N ASP A 32 -0.25 9.71 -2.36
CA ASP A 32 -1.15 10.16 -1.32
C ASP A 32 -2.00 8.97 -0.82
N VAL A 33 -1.72 8.53 0.41
CA VAL A 33 -2.40 7.39 1.02
C VAL A 33 -3.85 7.74 1.34
N ASP A 34 -4.11 8.96 1.80
CA ASP A 34 -5.44 9.40 2.21
C ASP A 34 -6.36 9.53 1.00
N GLU A 35 -5.87 10.12 -0.10
CA GLU A 35 -6.64 10.26 -1.32
C GLU A 35 -6.88 8.89 -2.01
N LEU A 36 -5.90 7.97 -1.98
CA LEU A 36 -6.10 6.60 -2.46
C LEU A 36 -7.20 5.88 -1.67
N CYS A 37 -7.14 5.96 -0.35
CA CYS A 37 -8.14 5.40 0.56
C CYS A 37 -9.54 5.95 0.27
N LYS A 38 -9.65 7.27 0.14
CA LYS A 38 -10.90 7.96 -0.18
C LYS A 38 -11.49 7.51 -1.52
N LEU A 39 -10.68 7.48 -2.58
CA LEU A 39 -11.14 7.04 -3.90
C LEU A 39 -11.56 5.56 -3.89
N ALA A 40 -10.82 4.71 -3.18
CA ALA A 40 -11.16 3.30 -3.06
C ALA A 40 -12.50 3.09 -2.33
N ALA A 41 -12.75 3.80 -1.22
CA ALA A 41 -14.04 3.76 -0.52
C ALA A 41 -15.20 4.21 -1.42
N GLN A 42 -15.02 5.34 -2.11
CA GLN A 42 -16.04 5.87 -3.03
C GLN A 42 -16.34 4.90 -4.18
N SER A 43 -15.33 4.17 -4.69
CA SER A 43 -15.50 3.21 -5.79
C SER A 43 -16.45 2.04 -5.46
N VAL A 44 -16.63 1.75 -4.17
CA VAL A 44 -17.54 0.69 -3.67
C VAL A 44 -18.77 1.26 -2.95
N GLY A 45 -19.08 2.55 -3.16
CA GLY A 45 -20.24 3.21 -2.58
C GLY A 45 -20.16 3.43 -1.06
N ARG A 46 -18.93 3.54 -0.52
CA ARG A 46 -18.67 3.78 0.90
C ARG A 46 -18.05 5.15 1.14
N SER A 47 -18.12 5.60 2.39
CA SER A 47 -17.48 6.84 2.83
C SER A 47 -16.05 6.57 3.28
N PRO A 48 -15.11 7.54 3.15
CA PRO A 48 -13.76 7.39 3.71
C PRO A 48 -13.76 7.13 5.22
N GLN A 49 -14.78 7.60 5.96
CA GLN A 49 -14.93 7.31 7.39
C GLN A 49 -15.24 5.85 7.68
N ASP A 50 -15.68 5.08 6.68
CA ASP A 50 -15.96 3.66 6.84
C ASP A 50 -14.66 2.83 6.80
N ILE A 51 -13.50 3.40 6.45
CA ILE A 51 -12.24 2.66 6.37
C ILE A 51 -11.76 2.28 7.77
N ASN A 52 -11.54 0.98 7.98
CA ASN A 52 -11.02 0.40 9.22
C ASN A 52 -9.50 0.19 9.17
N THR A 53 -9.00 -0.42 8.08
CA THR A 53 -7.55 -0.68 7.94
C THR A 53 -7.10 -0.50 6.50
N PHE A 54 -5.85 -0.06 6.34
CA PHE A 54 -5.14 0.02 5.07
C PHE A 54 -3.77 -0.60 5.23
N VAL A 55 -3.50 -1.70 4.51
CA VAL A 55 -2.22 -2.40 4.59
C VAL A 55 -1.72 -2.81 3.21
N LYS A 56 -0.40 -2.81 3.00
CA LYS A 56 0.20 -3.45 1.84
C LYS A 56 0.09 -4.97 2.00
N LEU A 57 -0.75 -5.60 1.19
CA LEU A 57 -1.03 -7.02 1.27
C LEU A 57 0.07 -7.84 0.59
N ALA A 58 0.48 -7.39 -0.59
CA ALA A 58 1.45 -8.08 -1.43
C ALA A 58 2.10 -7.11 -2.41
N GLU A 59 3.18 -7.55 -3.04
CA GLU A 59 3.80 -6.86 -4.15
C GLU A 59 4.48 -7.88 -5.07
N GLY A 60 4.63 -7.52 -6.35
CA GLY A 60 5.20 -8.40 -7.36
C GLY A 60 5.58 -7.61 -8.60
N GLY A 61 6.78 -7.88 -9.15
CA GLY A 61 7.30 -7.16 -10.29
C GLY A 61 7.39 -5.65 -10.04
N PHE A 62 6.48 -4.89 -10.65
CA PHE A 62 6.35 -3.43 -10.49
C PHE A 62 5.09 -2.98 -9.73
N ASN A 63 4.20 -3.93 -9.39
CA ASN A 63 2.91 -3.62 -8.79
C ASN A 63 2.92 -3.84 -7.27
N ARG A 64 2.07 -3.06 -6.59
CA ARG A 64 1.75 -3.22 -5.17
C ARG A 64 0.25 -3.45 -5.04
N THR A 65 -0.12 -4.33 -4.13
CA THR A 65 -1.51 -4.65 -3.82
C THR A 65 -1.78 -4.22 -2.39
N PHE A 66 -2.80 -3.40 -2.20
CA PHE A 66 -3.24 -2.93 -0.90
C PHE A 66 -4.57 -3.58 -0.54
N LEU A 67 -4.71 -3.96 0.73
CA LEU A 67 -5.96 -4.40 1.32
C LEU A 67 -6.54 -3.22 2.12
N ILE A 68 -7.79 -2.90 1.81
CA ILE A 68 -8.58 -1.91 2.52
C ILE A 68 -9.77 -2.65 3.12
N THR A 69 -9.94 -2.57 4.43
CA THR A 69 -11.12 -3.13 5.12
C THR A 69 -12.02 -2.01 5.57
N MET A 70 -13.34 -2.23 5.55
CA MET A 70 -14.34 -1.25 5.98
C MET A 70 -15.03 -1.69 7.28
N HIS A 71 -15.63 -0.74 8.01
CA HIS A 71 -16.61 -0.99 9.06
C HIS A 71 -17.96 -1.23 8.40
N ASP A 72 -18.25 -2.47 8.02
CA ASP A 72 -19.50 -2.86 7.37
C ASP A 72 -20.58 -3.39 8.33
N GLY A 73 -20.26 -3.43 9.63
CA GLY A 73 -21.17 -3.90 10.67
C GLY A 73 -21.20 -5.43 10.73
N VAL A 74 -20.73 -5.96 11.86
CA VAL A 74 -21.11 -7.30 12.32
C VAL A 74 -22.40 -7.18 13.12
#